data_AF-A0A2E4ZZ88-F1
#
_entry.id   AF-A0A2E4ZZ88-F1
#
_cell.length_a   1.000
_cell.length_b   1.000
_cell.length_c   1.000
_cell.angle_alpha   90.00
_cell.angle_beta   90.00
_cell.angle_gamma   90.00
#
_symmetry.space_group_name_H-M   'P 1'
#
loop_
_entity.id
_entity.type
_entity.pdbx_description
1 polymer ?
#
loop_
_entity_poly.entity_id
_entity_poly.type
_entity_poly.pdbx_seq_one_letter_code
_entity_poly.pdbx_strand_id
1 'polypeptide(L)'
;MKEGNRKGCDIDTRPIPKFDGKNSDDRLRRACDWVALHCPGRQLTLEELGQIMGVTRERVRQIEARALRKLRHPSRMRFLGELKR
;
A
#
# COMPACT_ATOMS: atom_id res chain seq x y z
N MET A 1 -2.60 -13.28 -41.37
CA MET A 1 -2.00 -13.88 -40.16
C MET A 1 -2.56 -13.12 -38.97
N LYS A 2 -3.24 -13.81 -38.04
CA LYS A 2 -3.90 -13.16 -36.90
C LYS A 2 -2.84 -12.61 -35.96
N GLU A 3 -2.77 -11.29 -35.81
CA GLU A 3 -1.90 -10.65 -34.82
C GLU A 3 -2.35 -11.09 -33.43
N GLY A 4 -1.44 -11.78 -32.74
CA GLY A 4 -1.64 -12.31 -31.41
C GLY A 4 -1.95 -11.20 -30.42
N ASN A 5 -3.17 -11.25 -29.90
CA ASN A 5 -3.69 -10.50 -28.78
C ASN A 5 -2.83 -10.75 -27.52
N ARG A 6 -1.70 -10.04 -27.39
CA ARG A 6 -1.01 -9.86 -26.11
C ARG A 6 -1.89 -8.92 -25.28
N LYS A 7 -2.88 -9.48 -24.58
CA LYS A 7 -3.55 -8.81 -23.45
C LYS A 7 -2.46 -8.51 -22.43
N GLY A 8 -1.83 -7.33 -22.52
CA GLY A 8 -0.97 -6.81 -21.47
C GLY A 8 -1.78 -6.82 -20.19
N CYS A 9 -1.35 -7.60 -19.21
CA CYS A 9 -1.94 -7.57 -17.89
C CYS A 9 -1.50 -6.25 -17.24
N ASP A 10 -2.30 -5.21 -17.47
CA ASP A 10 -2.22 -3.94 -16.74
C ASP A 10 -2.34 -4.25 -15.24
N ILE A 11 -1.19 -4.34 -14.58
CA ILE A 11 -1.09 -4.71 -13.16
C ILE A 11 -1.88 -3.76 -12.26
N ASP A 12 -2.23 -2.57 -12.75
CA ASP A 12 -2.91 -1.49 -12.04
C ASP A 12 -4.45 -1.53 -12.16
N THR A 13 -5.03 -2.24 -13.13
CA THR A 13 -6.50 -2.25 -13.34
C THR A 13 -7.23 -3.40 -12.66
N ARG A 14 -6.55 -4.41 -12.11
CA ARG A 14 -7.24 -5.48 -11.36
C ARG A 14 -7.83 -4.95 -10.05
N PRO A 15 -9.14 -5.11 -9.79
CA PRO A 15 -9.74 -4.66 -8.54
C PRO A 15 -9.28 -5.56 -7.39
N ILE A 16 -8.86 -4.95 -6.27
CA ILE A 16 -8.48 -5.67 -5.05
C ILE A 16 -9.76 -6.17 -4.37
N PRO A 17 -9.81 -7.45 -3.97
CA PRO A 17 -10.98 -7.98 -3.25
C PRO A 17 -11.20 -7.27 -1.92
N LYS A 18 -12.47 -7.17 -1.51
CA LYS A 18 -12.83 -6.62 -0.20
C LYS A 18 -12.54 -7.67 0.86
N PHE A 19 -11.59 -7.38 1.75
CA PHE A 19 -11.33 -8.21 2.92
C PHE A 19 -12.27 -7.80 4.05
N ASP A 20 -13.08 -8.73 4.54
CA ASP A 20 -13.89 -8.60 5.73
C ASP A 20 -13.05 -8.83 7.00
N GLY A 21 -13.39 -8.14 8.09
CA GLY A 21 -12.69 -8.23 9.36
C GLY A 21 -12.99 -7.07 10.29
N LYS A 22 -12.97 -7.32 11.62
CA LYS A 22 -13.19 -6.29 12.64
C LYS A 22 -12.00 -5.35 12.83
N ASN A 23 -10.79 -5.80 12.49
CA ASN A 23 -9.56 -5.03 12.62
C ASN A 23 -9.08 -4.49 11.27
N SER A 24 -8.79 -3.18 11.21
CA SER A 24 -8.29 -2.52 10.01
C SER A 24 -6.90 -3.00 9.60
N ASP A 25 -6.03 -3.32 10.57
CA ASP A 25 -4.67 -3.80 10.30
C ASP A 25 -4.67 -5.19 9.66
N ASP A 26 -5.54 -6.09 10.13
CA ASP A 26 -5.68 -7.43 9.55
C ASP A 26 -6.15 -7.38 8.09
N ARG A 27 -7.10 -6.48 7.78
CA ARG A 27 -7.58 -6.26 6.42
C ARG A 27 -6.46 -5.74 5.51
N LEU A 28 -5.67 -4.79 6.02
CA LEU A 28 -4.52 -4.24 5.29
C LEU A 28 -3.46 -5.30 5.03
N ARG A 29 -3.14 -6.11 6.03
CA ARG A 29 -2.17 -7.20 5.91
C ARG A 29 -2.60 -8.21 4.84
N ARG A 30 -3.84 -8.68 4.89
CA ARG A 30 -4.40 -9.60 3.89
C ARG A 30 -4.38 -9.03 2.48
N ALA A 31 -4.64 -7.72 2.34
CA ALA A 31 -4.55 -7.05 1.06
C ALA A 31 -3.12 -7.03 0.51
N CYS A 32 -2.13 -6.71 1.35
CA CYS A 32 -0.72 -6.77 0.96
C CYS A 32 -0.30 -8.19 0.55
N ASP A 33 -0.69 -9.21 1.32
CA ASP A 33 -0.39 -10.61 1.00
C ASP A 33 -1.02 -11.02 -0.35
N TRP A 34 -2.26 -10.62 -0.59
CA TRP A 34 -2.93 -10.88 -1.87
C TRP A 34 -2.23 -10.19 -3.04
N VAL A 35 -1.84 -8.93 -2.89
CA VAL A 35 -1.11 -8.17 -3.92
C VAL A 35 0.24 -8.80 -4.20
N ALA A 36 0.98 -9.22 -3.17
CA ALA A 36 2.27 -9.89 -3.35
C ALA A 36 2.14 -11.19 -4.16
N LEU A 37 1.06 -11.95 -3.95
CA LEU A 37 0.82 -13.23 -4.65
C LEU A 37 0.27 -13.06 -6.06
N HIS A 38 -0.58 -12.05 -6.31
CA HIS A 38 -1.36 -11.94 -7.57
C HIS A 38 -0.90 -10.81 -8.49
N CYS A 39 -0.25 -9.78 -7.94
CA CYS A 39 0.15 -8.54 -8.61
C CYS A 39 1.50 -8.02 -8.04
N PRO A 40 2.60 -8.79 -8.16
CA PRO A 40 3.89 -8.37 -7.63
C PRO A 40 4.35 -7.04 -8.22
N GLY A 41 4.73 -6.09 -7.35
CA GLY A 41 5.18 -4.75 -7.75
C GLY A 41 4.07 -3.71 -7.95
N ARG A 42 2.79 -4.07 -7.81
CA ARG A 42 1.69 -3.10 -7.85
C ARG A 42 1.74 -2.17 -6.64
N GLN A 43 1.66 -0.86 -6.90
CA GLN A 43 1.51 0.14 -5.84
C GLN A 43 0.03 0.34 -5.51
N LEU A 44 -0.28 0.44 -4.21
CA LEU A 44 -1.63 0.73 -3.75
C LEU A 44 -1.87 2.24 -3.74
N THR A 45 -2.98 2.66 -4.33
CA THR A 45 -3.43 4.05 -4.25
C THR A 45 -3.99 4.36 -2.86
N LEU A 46 -4.00 5.65 -2.47
CA LEU A 46 -4.60 6.09 -1.21
C LEU A 46 -6.11 5.78 -1.13
N GLU A 47 -6.78 5.68 -2.28
CA GLU A 47 -8.20 5.31 -2.38
C GLU A 47 -8.42 3.84 -2.05
N GLU A 48 -7.63 2.94 -2.65
CA GLU A 48 -7.67 1.51 -2.36
C GLU A 48 -7.32 1.23 -0.90
N LEU A 49 -6.27 1.88 -0.37
CA LEU A 49 -5.90 1.79 1.04
C LEU A 49 -7.04 2.25 1.96
N GLY A 50 -7.71 3.35 1.61
CA GLY A 50 -8.87 3.84 2.35
C GLY A 50 -10.00 2.81 2.40
N GLN A 51 -10.32 2.21 1.25
CA GLN A 51 -11.34 1.16 1.16
C GLN A 51 -10.98 -0.09 2.01
N ILE A 52 -9.72 -0.52 1.96
CA ILE A 52 -9.22 -1.68 2.73
C ILE A 52 -9.23 -1.40 4.23
N MET A 53 -8.88 -0.19 4.65
CA MET A 53 -8.88 0.19 6.07
C MET A 53 -10.28 0.57 6.58
N GLY A 54 -11.24 0.84 5.69
CA GLY A 54 -12.55 1.39 6.05
C GLY A 54 -12.48 2.86 6.50
N VAL A 55 -11.50 3.62 6.00
CA VAL A 55 -11.30 5.04 6.33
C VAL A 55 -11.36 5.89 5.07
N THR A 56 -11.60 7.19 5.24
CA THR A 56 -11.61 8.12 4.10
C THR A 56 -10.19 8.33 3.56
N ARG A 57 -10.08 8.70 2.28
CA ARG A 57 -8.81 9.06 1.62
C ARG A 57 -8.02 10.10 2.42
N GLU A 58 -8.70 11.11 2.95
CA GLU A 58 -8.05 12.18 3.72
C GLU A 58 -7.48 11.65 5.05
N ARG A 59 -8.10 10.64 5.66
CA ARG A 59 -7.55 10.01 6.86
C ARG A 59 -6.24 9.30 6.57
N VAL A 60 -6.12 8.62 5.44
CA VAL A 60 -4.87 7.98 5.00
C VAL A 60 -3.77 9.03 4.79
N ARG A 61 -4.10 10.15 4.15
CA ARG A 61 -3.17 11.29 3.94
C ARG A 61 -2.66 11.89 5.25
N GLN A 62 -3.51 12.04 6.26
CA GLN A 62 -3.10 12.52 7.59
C GLN A 62 -2.11 11.57 8.27
N ILE A 63 -2.34 10.26 8.16
CA ILE A 63 -1.45 9.23 8.71
C ILE A 63 -0.08 9.32 8.03
N GLU A 64 -0.06 9.44 6.71
CA GLU A 64 1.16 9.61 5.91
C GLU A 64 1.93 10.87 6.34
N ALA A 65 1.26 12.03 6.39
CA ALA A 65 1.90 13.28 6.80
C ALA A 65 2.50 13.19 8.22
N ARG A 66 1.77 12.56 9.15
CA ARG A 66 2.25 12.34 10.53
C ARG A 66 3.44 11.38 10.56
N ALA A 67 3.43 10.32 9.76
CA ALA A 67 4.52 9.36 9.67
C ALA A 67 5.79 10.01 9.08
N LEU A 68 5.66 10.73 7.96
CA LEU A 68 6.76 11.47 7.35
C LEU A 68 7.36 12.50 8.30
N ARG A 69 6.53 13.25 9.04
CA ARG A 69 7.01 14.20 10.05
C ARG A 69 7.80 13.51 11.16
N LYS A 70 7.34 12.34 11.61
CA LYS A 70 8.04 11.53 12.63
C LYS A 70 9.38 11.01 12.11
N LEU A 71 9.44 10.55 10.86
CA LEU A 71 10.65 10.01 10.24
C LEU A 71 11.71 11.10 9.95
N ARG A 72 11.28 12.32 9.58
CA ARG A 72 12.16 13.46 9.31
C ARG A 72 12.76 14.12 10.56
N HIS A 73 12.37 13.69 11.77
CA HIS A 73 12.86 14.31 12.99
C HIS A 73 14.34 13.97 13.22
N PRO A 74 15.23 14.97 13.37
CA PRO A 74 16.69 14.78 13.41
C PRO A 74 17.14 13.84 14.55
N SER A 75 16.47 13.87 15.70
CA SER A 75 16.77 12.96 16.82
C SER A 75 16.53 11.48 16.49
N ARG A 76 15.60 11.15 15.57
CA ARG A 76 15.35 9.77 15.13
C ARG A 76 16.23 9.37 13.95
N MET A 77 16.64 10.33 13.13
CA MET A 77 17.55 10.11 12.01
C MET A 77 18.99 9.81 12.48
N ARG A 78 19.41 10.39 13.62
CA ARG A 78 20.72 10.07 14.24
C ARG A 78 20.84 8.59 14.63
N PHE A 79 19.79 8.01 15.21
CA PHE A 79 19.75 6.59 15.57
C PHE A 79 19.83 5.66 14.34
N LEU A 80 19.21 6.06 13.21
CA LEU A 80 19.27 5.30 11.96
C LEU A 80 20.64 5.44 11.24
N GLY A 81 21.34 6.56 11.44
CA GLY A 81 22.67 6.82 10.87
C GLY A 81 23.80 6.14 11.65
N GLU A 82 23.66 5.97 12.96
CA GLU A 82 24.63 5.26 13.80
C GLU A 82 24.64 3.74 13.58
N LEU A 83 23.49 3.15 13.20
CA LEU A 83 23.40 1.72 12.87
C LEU A 83 24.08 1.34 11.54
N LYS A 84 24.64 2.32 10.82
CA LYS A 84 25.32 2.16 9.53
C LYS A 84 26.85 2.23 9.63
N ARG A 85 27.42 2.17 10.83
CA ARG A 85 28.87 2.02 11.05
C ARG A 85 29.28 0.57 11.26
#